data_AF-B8G3R8-F1
#
_entry.id   AF-B8G3R8-F1
#
_cell.length_a   1.000
_cell.length_b   1.000
_cell.length_c   1.000
_cell.angle_alpha   90.00
_cell.angle_beta   90.00
_cell.angle_gamma   90.00
#
_symmetry.space_group_name_H-M   'P 1'
#
loop_
_entity.id
_entity.type
_entity.pdbx_description
1 polymer ?
#
loop_
_entity_poly.entity_id
_entity_poly.type
_entity_poly.pdbx_seq_one_letter_code
_entity_poly.pdbx_strand_id
1 'polypeptide(L)'
;MNTDADLVARYALADLIGRQLLAPPTVADVAEAASLPELVAVMADGPEALAIAYEYLFGRNVYPYESIYRDEELMLNTAAAEQVAHFYAECGFTPEYTIGAPDHIGLELMLLARLIATEHTALAQHDHALVRWARQRTATFLHRHIAAWAPIWARAVQRIPAHPFYQTLTTLLLELLGSELERLAGEQVSHTTYIPLQPANPTADETDLSALIRYLITPTKSGIFLSRADYSMLARRLGFSIPIADRFTMARTLFETAGQFDQVGELIGMLRELFATELAELHRLSDTQPLWQPLLEPWVVRLADTNRLTTEQ
;
A
#
# COMPACT_ATOMS: atom_id res chain seq x y z
N MET A 1 19.70 -18.09 12.83
CA MET A 1 19.51 -18.12 14.29
C MET A 1 19.40 -16.67 14.70
N ASN A 2 18.18 -16.12 14.73
CA ASN A 2 17.99 -14.69 14.98
C ASN A 2 18.34 -14.40 16.43
N THR A 3 19.22 -13.42 16.62
CA THR A 3 19.67 -13.00 17.94
C THR A 3 18.55 -12.23 18.63
N ASP A 4 18.56 -12.22 19.96
CA ASP A 4 17.62 -11.45 20.79
C ASP A 4 17.51 -9.97 20.33
N ALA A 5 18.65 -9.36 20.00
CA ALA A 5 18.74 -8.00 19.48
C ALA A 5 18.07 -7.77 18.12
N ASP A 6 17.97 -8.80 17.27
CA ASP A 6 17.36 -8.70 15.94
C ASP A 6 15.83 -8.57 16.04
N LEU A 7 15.17 -9.32 16.94
CA LEU A 7 13.73 -9.15 17.16
C LEU A 7 13.37 -7.79 17.79
N VAL A 8 14.24 -7.28 18.67
CA VAL A 8 14.09 -5.93 19.24
C VAL A 8 14.12 -4.86 18.17
N ALA A 9 15.10 -4.91 17.28
CA ALA A 9 15.20 -3.96 16.17
C ALA A 9 13.98 -4.03 15.25
N ARG A 10 13.48 -5.24 14.96
CA ARG A 10 12.31 -5.46 14.08
C ARG A 10 11.03 -4.88 14.64
N TYR A 11 10.67 -5.18 15.90
CA TYR A 11 9.43 -4.63 16.45
C TYR A 11 9.54 -3.11 16.68
N ALA A 12 10.73 -2.59 17.02
CA ALA A 12 10.94 -1.15 17.17
C ALA A 12 10.79 -0.42 15.83
N LEU A 13 11.34 -0.99 14.75
CA LEU A 13 11.19 -0.43 13.40
C LEU A 13 9.72 -0.47 12.93
N ALA A 14 9.03 -1.60 13.12
CA ALA A 14 7.62 -1.73 12.78
C ALA A 14 6.75 -0.68 13.50
N ASP A 15 6.97 -0.51 14.81
CA ASP A 15 6.26 0.46 15.63
C ASP A 15 6.56 1.91 15.24
N LEU A 16 7.83 2.25 15.01
CA LEU A 16 8.26 3.58 14.55
C LEU A 16 7.59 3.92 13.23
N ILE A 17 7.73 3.07 12.20
CA ILE A 17 7.11 3.29 10.88
C ILE A 17 5.59 3.43 11.03
N GLY A 18 4.96 2.55 11.83
CA GLY A 18 3.53 2.59 12.10
C GLY A 18 3.10 3.95 12.60
N ARG A 19 3.75 4.47 13.64
CA ARG A 19 3.42 5.77 14.25
C ARG A 19 3.63 6.96 13.30
N GLN A 20 4.68 6.94 12.47
CA GLN A 20 4.91 7.99 11.45
C GLN A 20 3.81 8.04 10.37
N LEU A 21 3.00 6.99 10.24
CA LEU A 21 1.93 6.91 9.25
C LEU A 21 0.54 7.22 9.81
N LEU A 22 0.34 7.22 11.13
CA LEU A 22 -0.99 7.39 11.75
C LEU A 22 -1.54 8.82 11.63
N ALA A 23 -0.67 9.82 11.66
CA ALA A 23 -1.05 11.23 11.64
C ALA A 23 0.11 12.08 11.10
N PRO A 24 -0.15 13.35 10.74
CA PRO A 24 0.93 14.29 10.45
C PRO A 24 1.94 14.33 11.61
N PRO A 25 3.26 14.23 11.33
CA PRO A 25 4.25 14.04 12.37
C PRO A 25 4.39 15.28 13.27
N THR A 26 4.40 15.05 14.58
CA THR A 26 4.73 16.06 15.59
C THR A 26 6.24 16.25 15.73
N VAL A 27 6.67 17.24 16.52
CA VAL A 27 8.09 17.42 16.85
C VAL A 27 8.70 16.17 17.52
N ALA A 28 7.92 15.48 18.35
CA ALA A 28 8.37 14.25 19.01
C ALA A 28 8.53 13.12 18.00
N ASP A 29 7.58 12.96 17.08
CA ASP A 29 7.63 11.94 16.02
C ASP A 29 8.84 12.15 15.11
N VAL A 30 9.15 13.40 14.77
CA VAL A 30 10.34 13.77 13.97
C VAL A 30 11.63 13.46 14.73
N ALA A 31 11.70 13.78 16.03
CA ALA A 31 12.88 13.48 16.84
C ALA A 31 13.12 11.96 16.95
N GLU A 32 12.05 11.18 17.04
CA GLU A 32 12.14 9.72 17.04
C GLU A 32 12.54 9.16 15.68
N ALA A 33 11.94 9.62 14.58
CA ALA A 33 12.31 9.18 13.24
C ALA A 33 13.79 9.48 12.93
N ALA A 34 14.35 10.57 13.48
CA ALA A 34 15.75 10.92 13.35
C ALA A 34 16.72 9.94 14.03
N SER A 35 16.23 8.95 14.80
CA SER A 35 17.08 7.85 15.30
C SER A 35 17.49 6.87 14.20
N LEU A 36 16.80 6.86 13.06
CA LEU A 36 17.15 6.04 11.89
C LEU A 36 18.06 6.83 10.93
N PRO A 37 19.29 6.35 10.64
CA PRO A 37 20.24 7.02 9.74
C PRO A 37 19.67 7.35 8.36
N GLU A 38 18.83 6.46 7.82
CA GLU A 38 18.20 6.60 6.50
C GLU A 38 17.18 7.74 6.49
N LEU A 39 16.43 7.93 7.58
CA LEU A 39 15.43 8.99 7.69
C LEU A 39 16.08 10.34 8.00
N VAL A 40 17.02 10.41 8.94
CA VAL A 40 17.69 11.69 9.26
C VAL A 40 18.42 12.29 8.07
N ALA A 41 18.97 11.45 7.17
CA ALA A 41 19.63 11.89 5.95
C ALA A 41 18.69 12.63 4.96
N VAL A 42 17.38 12.42 5.08
CA VAL A 42 16.36 12.97 4.18
C VAL A 42 15.38 13.91 4.88
N MET A 43 15.62 14.23 6.16
CA MET A 43 14.82 15.13 7.00
C MET A 43 15.50 16.49 7.17
N ALA A 44 15.96 17.08 6.06
CA ALA A 44 16.56 18.42 6.08
C ALA A 44 15.53 19.50 6.43
N ASP A 45 14.26 19.26 6.09
CA ASP A 45 13.16 20.17 6.34
C ASP A 45 12.47 19.83 7.67
N GLY A 46 12.01 20.86 8.40
CA GLY A 46 11.40 20.71 9.72
C GLY A 46 10.04 19.98 9.72
N PRO A 47 9.45 19.73 10.90
CA PRO A 47 8.18 18.99 11.06
C PRO A 47 7.02 19.55 10.24
N GLU A 48 6.98 20.86 10.01
CA GLU A 48 5.94 21.53 9.21
C GLU A 48 5.93 21.06 7.75
N ALA A 49 7.12 20.91 7.13
CA ALA A 49 7.23 20.42 5.76
C ALA A 49 6.78 18.96 5.65
N LEU A 50 7.15 18.14 6.64
CA LEU A 50 6.73 16.74 6.72
C LEU A 50 5.21 16.61 6.93
N ALA A 51 4.58 17.48 7.73
CA ALA A 51 3.15 17.52 7.92
C ALA A 51 2.40 17.95 6.64
N ILE A 52 2.90 18.94 5.91
CA ILE A 52 2.33 19.33 4.61
C ILE A 52 2.44 18.17 3.60
N ALA A 53 3.59 17.51 3.54
CA ALA A 53 3.80 16.35 2.68
C ALA A 53 2.91 15.16 3.09
N TYR A 54 2.70 14.94 4.39
CA TYR A 54 1.76 13.94 4.90
C TYR A 54 0.35 14.19 4.37
N GLU A 55 -0.17 15.40 4.57
CA GLU A 55 -1.53 15.77 4.16
C GLU A 55 -1.70 15.69 2.64
N TYR A 56 -0.67 16.08 1.89
CA TYR A 56 -0.67 15.97 0.44
C TYR A 56 -0.67 14.51 -0.03
N LEU A 57 0.11 13.63 0.60
CA LEU A 57 0.18 12.21 0.26
C LEU A 57 -1.07 11.47 0.76
N PHE A 58 -1.21 11.31 2.07
CA PHE A 58 -2.16 10.39 2.68
C PHE A 58 -3.56 10.99 2.87
N GLY A 59 -3.64 12.30 3.06
CA GLY A 59 -4.93 13.01 3.17
C GLY A 59 -5.64 13.18 1.82
N ARG A 60 -4.90 13.22 0.70
CA ARG A 60 -5.46 13.63 -0.60
C ARG A 60 -5.23 12.69 -1.76
N ASN A 61 -4.09 11.99 -1.80
CA ASN A 61 -3.67 11.29 -3.00
C ASN A 61 -3.62 9.77 -2.86
N VAL A 62 -3.06 9.25 -1.78
CA VAL A 62 -2.76 7.82 -1.59
C VAL A 62 -3.24 7.38 -0.22
N TYR A 63 -4.45 6.83 -0.14
CA TYR A 63 -5.09 6.50 1.12
C TYR A 63 -4.46 5.24 1.74
N PRO A 64 -3.97 5.28 2.99
CA PRO A 64 -3.21 4.19 3.61
C PRO A 64 -4.10 3.10 4.25
N TYR A 65 -5.10 2.59 3.52
CA TYR A 65 -6.05 1.59 4.02
C TYR A 65 -6.19 0.38 3.10
N GLU A 66 -6.13 -0.84 3.63
CA GLU A 66 -6.19 -2.10 2.86
C GLU A 66 -7.40 -2.18 1.93
N SER A 67 -8.59 -1.82 2.44
CA SER A 67 -9.88 -1.81 1.73
C SER A 67 -9.84 -1.03 0.42
N ILE A 68 -9.11 0.08 0.37
CA ILE A 68 -8.97 0.90 -0.84
C ILE A 68 -8.24 0.16 -1.96
N TYR A 69 -7.38 -0.80 -1.61
CA TYR A 69 -6.61 -1.58 -2.57
C TYR A 69 -7.28 -2.89 -2.90
N ARG A 70 -7.88 -3.55 -1.91
CA ARG A 70 -8.30 -4.95 -2.01
C ARG A 70 -9.79 -5.16 -2.28
N ASP A 71 -10.61 -4.19 -1.92
CA ASP A 71 -12.06 -4.23 -2.15
C ASP A 71 -12.45 -3.42 -3.40
N GLU A 72 -13.64 -3.65 -3.94
CA GLU A 72 -14.09 -3.03 -5.20
C GLU A 72 -14.88 -1.74 -4.96
N GLU A 73 -15.39 -1.55 -3.75
CA GLU A 73 -16.27 -0.47 -3.33
C GLU A 73 -15.53 0.87 -3.24
N LEU A 74 -14.19 0.85 -3.15
CA LEU A 74 -13.32 2.02 -2.98
C LEU A 74 -13.73 2.89 -1.78
N MET A 75 -14.24 2.24 -0.73
CA MET A 75 -14.68 2.86 0.51
C MET A 75 -13.93 2.25 1.70
N LEU A 76 -13.92 2.96 2.82
CA LEU A 76 -13.39 2.46 4.08
C LEU A 76 -14.45 1.61 4.80
N ASN A 77 -14.01 0.78 5.75
CA ASN A 77 -14.87 -0.06 6.60
C ASN A 77 -15.70 -1.08 5.79
N THR A 78 -15.08 -1.65 4.76
CA THR A 78 -15.64 -2.74 3.93
C THR A 78 -15.09 -4.10 4.39
N ALA A 79 -15.24 -5.15 3.58
CA ALA A 79 -14.92 -6.52 3.96
C ALA A 79 -13.45 -6.73 4.39
N ALA A 80 -12.49 -6.06 3.77
CA ALA A 80 -11.08 -6.13 4.19
C ALA A 80 -10.88 -5.56 5.61
N ALA A 81 -11.52 -4.43 5.93
CA ALA A 81 -11.44 -3.81 7.24
C ALA A 81 -12.04 -4.69 8.34
N GLU A 82 -13.17 -5.35 8.06
CA GLU A 82 -13.78 -6.32 8.97
C GLU A 82 -12.86 -7.52 9.23
N GLN A 83 -12.17 -8.03 8.20
CA GLN A 83 -11.22 -9.14 8.34
C GLN A 83 -10.02 -8.74 9.20
N VAL A 84 -9.47 -7.53 9.02
CA VAL A 84 -8.40 -6.99 9.87
C VAL A 84 -8.87 -6.88 11.32
N ALA A 85 -10.05 -6.30 11.56
CA ALA A 85 -10.60 -6.18 12.92
C ALA A 85 -10.83 -7.55 13.58
N HIS A 86 -11.29 -8.54 12.82
CA HIS A 86 -11.41 -9.91 13.31
C HIS A 86 -10.04 -10.49 13.69
N PHE A 87 -9.02 -10.27 12.86
CA PHE A 87 -7.65 -10.72 13.15
C PHE A 87 -7.09 -10.06 14.41
N TYR A 88 -7.37 -8.76 14.63
CA TYR A 88 -7.04 -8.06 15.88
C TYR A 88 -7.67 -8.75 17.09
N ALA A 89 -8.96 -9.07 17.02
CA ALA A 89 -9.67 -9.76 18.09
C ALA A 89 -9.10 -11.16 18.37
N GLU A 90 -8.77 -11.94 17.33
CA GLU A 90 -8.13 -13.26 17.47
C GLU A 90 -6.76 -13.19 18.16
N CYS A 91 -6.04 -12.08 17.99
CA CYS A 91 -4.74 -11.84 18.61
C CYS A 91 -4.84 -11.18 20.00
N GLY A 92 -6.06 -10.84 20.47
CA GLY A 92 -6.25 -10.06 21.68
C GLY A 92 -5.67 -8.64 21.59
N PHE A 93 -5.58 -8.09 20.37
CA PHE A 93 -5.06 -6.76 20.11
C PHE A 93 -6.21 -5.74 20.05
N THR A 94 -6.00 -4.58 20.67
CA THR A 94 -6.91 -3.44 20.57
C THR A 94 -6.05 -2.22 20.20
N PRO A 95 -6.28 -1.61 19.03
CA PRO A 95 -5.58 -0.40 18.62
C PRO A 95 -5.71 0.72 19.66
N GLU A 96 -4.61 1.38 19.98
CA GLU A 96 -4.61 2.55 20.88
C GLU A 96 -5.18 3.80 20.19
N TYR A 97 -5.05 3.87 18.87
CA TYR A 97 -5.49 4.99 18.05
C TYR A 97 -6.83 4.67 17.40
N THR A 98 -7.75 5.64 17.47
CA THR A 98 -9.00 5.59 16.70
C THR A 98 -8.82 6.37 15.41
N ILE A 99 -8.69 5.64 14.30
CA ILE A 99 -8.53 6.16 12.94
C ILE A 99 -9.64 5.57 12.06
N GLY A 100 -9.92 6.21 10.93
CA GLY A 100 -11.12 6.02 10.11
C GLY A 100 -11.55 4.57 9.84
N ALA A 101 -10.61 3.61 9.81
CA ALA A 101 -10.88 2.18 9.72
C ALA A 101 -9.72 1.35 10.33
N PRO A 102 -9.98 0.11 10.79
CA PRO A 102 -8.99 -0.77 11.46
C PRO A 102 -7.85 -1.25 10.55
N ASP A 103 -8.06 -1.22 9.23
CA ASP A 103 -7.12 -1.62 8.17
C ASP A 103 -6.21 -0.49 7.70
N HIS A 104 -6.02 0.53 8.53
CA HIS A 104 -5.01 1.53 8.31
C HIS A 104 -3.61 0.91 8.45
N ILE A 105 -2.71 1.12 7.49
CA ILE A 105 -1.37 0.48 7.48
C ILE A 105 -0.57 0.72 8.76
N GLY A 106 -0.71 1.90 9.37
CA GLY A 106 -0.09 2.23 10.65
C GLY A 106 -0.59 1.35 11.79
N LEU A 107 -1.89 1.02 11.84
CA LEU A 107 -2.47 0.13 12.84
C LEU A 107 -2.04 -1.33 12.59
N GLU A 108 -1.99 -1.74 11.32
CA GLU A 108 -1.48 -3.06 10.94
C GLU A 108 -0.01 -3.25 11.37
N LEU A 109 0.83 -2.22 11.20
CA LEU A 109 2.21 -2.21 11.67
C LEU A 109 2.33 -2.29 13.20
N MET A 110 1.41 -1.66 13.95
CA MET A 110 1.37 -1.80 15.41
C MET A 110 1.05 -3.23 15.84
N LEU A 111 0.11 -3.90 15.16
CA LEU A 111 -0.12 -5.33 15.41
C LEU A 111 1.13 -6.14 15.09
N LEU A 112 1.77 -5.89 13.95
CA LEU A 112 3.00 -6.59 13.56
C LEU A 112 4.10 -6.43 14.63
N ALA A 113 4.33 -5.21 15.09
CA ALA A 113 5.26 -4.92 16.18
C ALA A 113 4.90 -5.71 17.46
N ARG A 114 3.62 -5.73 17.84
CA ARG A 114 3.13 -6.47 19.01
C ARG A 114 3.37 -7.98 18.89
N LEU A 115 3.16 -8.58 17.73
CA LEU A 115 3.39 -10.00 17.50
C LEU A 115 4.89 -10.35 17.59
N ILE A 116 5.75 -9.53 16.99
CA ILE A 116 7.22 -9.71 17.06
C ILE A 116 7.72 -9.54 18.50
N ALA A 117 7.22 -8.54 19.23
CA ALA A 117 7.55 -8.34 20.65
C ALA A 117 7.08 -9.53 21.52
N THR A 118 5.92 -10.11 21.21
CA THR A 118 5.40 -11.31 21.88
C THR A 118 6.31 -12.51 21.64
N GLU A 119 6.80 -12.71 20.41
CA GLU A 119 7.80 -13.75 20.10
C GLU A 119 9.07 -13.56 20.93
N HIS A 120 9.60 -12.33 20.97
CA HIS A 120 10.80 -12.00 21.74
C HIS A 120 10.64 -12.30 23.24
N THR A 121 9.56 -11.84 23.87
CA THR A 121 9.29 -12.15 25.29
C THR A 121 9.12 -13.64 25.54
N ALA A 122 8.44 -14.36 24.64
CA ALA A 122 8.24 -15.80 24.75
C ALA A 122 9.57 -16.57 24.65
N LEU A 123 10.49 -16.14 23.79
CA LEU A 123 11.84 -16.73 23.69
C LEU A 123 12.63 -16.55 25.00
N ALA A 124 12.60 -15.35 25.59
CA ALA A 124 13.26 -15.05 26.85
C ALA A 124 12.70 -15.88 28.02
N GLN A 125 11.42 -16.24 27.96
CA GLN A 125 10.74 -17.07 28.97
C GLN A 125 10.79 -18.58 28.66
N HIS A 126 11.41 -18.98 27.55
CA HIS A 126 11.41 -20.36 27.05
C HIS A 126 10.00 -20.94 26.81
N ASP A 127 9.00 -20.09 26.52
CA ASP A 127 7.64 -20.53 26.17
C ASP A 127 7.56 -20.88 24.68
N HIS A 128 7.96 -22.11 24.36
CA HIS A 128 7.94 -22.62 22.99
C HIS A 128 6.54 -22.65 22.35
N ALA A 129 5.46 -22.72 23.14
CA ALA A 129 4.11 -22.72 22.59
C ALA A 129 3.74 -21.30 22.12
N LEU A 130 4.03 -20.29 22.93
CA LEU A 130 3.78 -18.90 22.58
C LEU A 130 4.68 -18.41 21.44
N VAL A 131 5.93 -18.88 21.35
CA VAL A 131 6.80 -18.62 20.18
C VAL A 131 6.18 -19.12 18.89
N ARG A 132 5.72 -20.38 18.86
CA ARG A 132 5.05 -20.95 17.67
C ARG A 132 3.79 -20.18 17.32
N TRP A 133 2.98 -19.85 18.32
CA TRP A 133 1.76 -19.07 18.11
C TRP A 133 2.07 -17.70 17.50
N ALA A 134 3.03 -16.96 18.06
CA ALA A 134 3.40 -15.63 17.58
C ALA A 134 3.89 -15.68 16.12
N ARG A 135 4.78 -16.62 15.79
CA ARG A 135 5.28 -16.80 14.42
C ARG A 135 4.18 -17.15 13.41
N GLN A 136 3.31 -18.10 13.77
CA GLN A 136 2.19 -18.50 12.92
C GLN A 136 1.23 -17.32 12.68
N ARG A 137 0.94 -16.52 13.72
CA ARG A 137 0.11 -15.33 13.60
C ARG A 137 0.79 -14.24 12.76
N THR A 138 2.08 -13.98 12.96
CA THR A 138 2.83 -13.02 12.13
C THR A 138 2.83 -13.45 10.67
N ALA A 139 3.16 -14.71 10.36
CA ALA A 139 3.19 -15.22 9.00
C ALA A 139 1.80 -15.12 8.33
N THR A 140 0.75 -15.52 9.06
CA THR A 140 -0.63 -15.41 8.58
C THR A 140 -1.02 -13.96 8.32
N PHE A 141 -0.68 -13.04 9.23
CA PHE A 141 -1.00 -11.63 9.11
C PHE A 141 -0.31 -10.99 7.90
N LEU A 142 0.99 -11.24 7.71
CA LEU A 142 1.76 -10.75 6.57
C LEU A 142 1.09 -11.18 5.25
N HIS A 143 0.85 -12.48 5.08
CA HIS A 143 0.32 -13.01 3.83
C HIS A 143 -1.14 -12.63 3.58
N ARG A 144 -1.95 -12.47 4.63
CA ARG A 144 -3.38 -12.18 4.50
C ARG A 144 -3.73 -10.70 4.51
N HIS A 145 -2.84 -9.83 5.00
CA HIS A 145 -3.09 -8.40 5.19
C HIS A 145 -1.91 -7.60 4.64
N ILE A 146 -1.12 -6.96 5.51
CA ILE A 146 -0.15 -5.92 5.15
C ILE A 146 0.74 -6.23 3.93
N ALA A 147 1.31 -7.42 3.79
CA ALA A 147 2.20 -7.72 2.66
C ALA A 147 1.45 -7.96 1.34
N ALA A 148 0.15 -8.25 1.39
CA ALA A 148 -0.67 -8.47 0.20
C ALA A 148 -0.97 -7.19 -0.61
N TRP A 149 -0.80 -6.01 0.00
CA TRP A 149 -1.17 -4.73 -0.63
C TRP A 149 -0.15 -3.60 -0.41
N ALA A 150 0.67 -3.65 0.65
CA ALA A 150 1.65 -2.60 0.95
C ALA A 150 2.61 -2.28 -0.21
N PRO A 151 3.08 -3.25 -1.03
CA PRO A 151 3.89 -2.92 -2.21
C PRO A 151 3.16 -1.99 -3.19
N ILE A 152 1.87 -2.21 -3.45
CA ILE A 152 1.08 -1.39 -4.38
C ILE A 152 0.85 0.01 -3.82
N TRP A 153 0.59 0.11 -2.51
CA TRP A 153 0.50 1.38 -1.81
C TRP A 153 1.83 2.14 -1.84
N ALA A 154 2.94 1.48 -1.51
CA ALA A 154 4.28 2.07 -1.51
C ALA A 154 4.67 2.60 -2.90
N ARG A 155 4.38 1.84 -3.96
CA ARG A 155 4.55 2.30 -5.35
C ARG A 155 3.76 3.56 -5.65
N ALA A 156 2.51 3.64 -5.21
CA ALA A 156 1.69 4.85 -5.36
C ALA A 156 2.25 6.06 -4.61
N VAL A 157 2.77 5.86 -3.39
CA VAL A 157 3.47 6.93 -2.65
C VAL A 157 4.71 7.39 -3.41
N GLN A 158 5.53 6.46 -3.89
CA GLN A 158 6.80 6.75 -4.57
C GLN A 158 6.62 7.47 -5.92
N ARG A 159 5.49 7.28 -6.61
CA ARG A 159 5.15 8.06 -7.82
C ARG A 159 4.88 9.54 -7.54
N ILE A 160 4.57 9.90 -6.29
CA ILE A 160 4.31 11.27 -5.88
C ILE A 160 5.52 11.75 -5.07
N PRO A 161 6.50 12.44 -5.69
CA PRO A 161 7.71 12.88 -5.00
C PRO A 161 7.44 14.12 -4.12
N ALA A 162 6.46 14.03 -3.20
CA ALA A 162 6.06 15.11 -2.31
C ALA A 162 7.18 15.44 -1.30
N HIS A 163 7.83 14.42 -0.75
CA HIS A 163 8.97 14.58 0.14
C HIS A 163 9.83 13.29 0.18
N PRO A 164 11.17 13.36 0.16
CA PRO A 164 12.06 12.19 0.22
C PRO A 164 11.84 11.29 1.45
N PHE A 165 11.53 11.88 2.61
CA PHE A 165 11.17 11.14 3.85
C PHE A 165 10.17 10.00 3.63
N TYR A 166 9.02 10.25 2.98
CA TYR A 166 8.00 9.22 2.79
C TYR A 166 8.41 8.18 1.73
N GLN A 167 9.29 8.54 0.79
CA GLN A 167 9.88 7.57 -0.15
C GLN A 167 10.83 6.61 0.58
N THR A 168 11.69 7.15 1.46
CA THR A 168 12.55 6.33 2.32
C THR A 168 11.73 5.49 3.29
N LEU A 169 10.70 6.06 3.92
CA LEU A 169 9.85 5.36 4.89
C LEU A 169 9.13 4.16 4.24
N THR A 170 8.60 4.32 3.03
CA THR A 170 7.99 3.21 2.28
C THR A 170 9.00 2.16 1.85
N THR A 171 10.24 2.55 1.54
CA THR A 171 11.33 1.61 1.25
C THR A 171 11.66 0.76 2.48
N LEU A 172 11.88 1.40 3.63
CA LEU A 172 12.15 0.71 4.91
C LEU A 172 11.00 -0.22 5.31
N LEU A 173 9.75 0.19 5.06
CA LEU A 173 8.58 -0.66 5.28
C LEU A 173 8.65 -1.93 4.43
N LEU A 174 8.91 -1.82 3.12
CA LEU A 174 9.00 -2.99 2.26
C LEU A 174 10.19 -3.89 2.61
N GLU A 175 11.32 -3.32 2.99
CA GLU A 175 12.49 -4.08 3.47
C GLU A 175 12.18 -4.85 4.75
N LEU A 176 11.50 -4.22 5.72
CA LEU A 176 11.03 -4.87 6.94
C LEU A 176 10.08 -6.03 6.62
N LEU A 177 9.03 -5.78 5.82
CA LEU A 177 8.06 -6.82 5.47
C LEU A 177 8.71 -7.98 4.71
N GLY A 178 9.61 -7.68 3.77
CA GLY A 178 10.36 -8.69 3.02
C GLY A 178 11.26 -9.54 3.92
N SER A 179 11.94 -8.89 4.87
CA SER A 179 12.76 -9.60 5.85
C SER A 179 11.93 -10.47 6.80
N GLU A 180 10.72 -10.04 7.19
CA GLU A 180 9.81 -10.86 8.00
C GLU A 180 9.25 -12.04 7.22
N LEU A 181 8.91 -11.87 5.95
CA LEU A 181 8.54 -12.97 5.06
C LEU A 181 9.68 -14.01 4.97
N GLU A 182 10.92 -13.56 4.82
CA GLU A 182 12.10 -14.44 4.77
C GLU A 182 12.30 -15.20 6.08
N ARG A 183 12.21 -14.49 7.20
CA ARG A 183 12.34 -15.08 8.54
C ARG A 183 11.30 -16.17 8.81
N LEU A 184 10.11 -16.04 8.22
CA LEU A 184 8.94 -16.88 8.48
C LEU A 184 8.60 -17.84 7.31
N ALA A 185 9.44 -17.97 6.29
CA ALA A 185 9.15 -18.75 5.09
C ALA A 185 8.82 -20.25 5.33
N GLY A 186 9.21 -20.80 6.49
CA GLY A 186 8.89 -22.19 6.88
C GLY A 186 7.65 -22.35 7.74
N GLU A 187 7.00 -21.26 8.14
CA GLU A 187 5.79 -21.31 8.97
C GLU A 187 4.57 -21.70 8.13
N GLN A 188 3.67 -22.48 8.72
CA GLN A 188 2.41 -22.82 8.06
C GLN A 188 1.49 -21.59 8.02
N VAL A 189 1.18 -21.14 6.81
CA VAL A 189 0.27 -20.03 6.57
C VAL A 189 -1.11 -20.59 6.27
N SER A 190 -2.12 -20.20 7.06
CA SER A 190 -3.51 -20.42 6.64
C SER A 190 -3.83 -19.48 5.48
N HIS A 191 -3.62 -19.97 4.26
CA HIS A 191 -4.02 -19.25 3.05
C HIS A 191 -5.55 -19.11 3.06
N THR A 192 -6.04 -17.89 3.22
CA THR A 192 -7.35 -17.58 2.65
C THR A 192 -7.07 -17.21 1.20
N THR A 193 -7.74 -17.89 0.28
CA THR A 193 -7.71 -17.56 -1.13
C THR A 193 -7.93 -16.06 -1.24
N TYR A 194 -6.96 -15.35 -1.84
CA TYR A 194 -7.11 -13.97 -2.28
C TYR A 194 -8.57 -13.78 -2.72
N ILE A 195 -9.32 -12.82 -2.16
CA ILE A 195 -10.73 -12.60 -2.52
C ILE A 195 -10.77 -12.59 -4.06
N PRO A 196 -11.32 -13.64 -4.69
CA PRO A 196 -11.25 -13.76 -6.14
C PRO A 196 -11.84 -12.50 -6.72
N LEU A 197 -11.18 -11.95 -7.76
CA LEU A 197 -11.75 -10.89 -8.60
C LEU A 197 -13.23 -11.24 -8.82
N GLN A 198 -14.14 -10.49 -8.20
CA GLN A 198 -15.50 -10.56 -8.70
C GLN A 198 -15.43 -9.86 -10.05
N PRO A 199 -15.86 -10.51 -11.14
CA PRO A 199 -16.03 -9.77 -12.38
C PRO A 199 -16.96 -8.62 -12.05
N ALA A 200 -16.49 -7.39 -12.31
CA ALA A 200 -17.38 -6.24 -12.31
C ALA A 200 -18.48 -6.59 -13.30
N ASN A 201 -19.73 -6.75 -12.85
CA ASN A 201 -20.84 -6.77 -13.77
C ASN A 201 -21.16 -5.29 -14.07
N PRO A 202 -20.81 -4.76 -15.25
CA PRO A 202 -21.25 -3.42 -15.61
C PRO A 202 -22.77 -3.37 -15.51
N THR A 203 -23.29 -2.36 -14.82
CA THR A 203 -24.74 -2.13 -14.79
C THR A 203 -25.20 -1.75 -16.20
N ALA A 204 -26.41 -2.16 -16.59
CA ALA A 204 -26.94 -1.96 -17.94
C ALA A 204 -26.97 -0.49 -18.43
N ASP A 205 -26.83 0.49 -17.52
CA ASP A 205 -26.87 1.93 -17.80
C ASP A 205 -25.47 2.59 -17.90
N GLU A 206 -24.38 1.84 -17.77
CA GLU A 206 -23.03 2.40 -17.74
C GLU A 206 -22.47 2.61 -19.16
N THR A 207 -21.96 3.82 -19.47
CA THR A 207 -21.24 4.04 -20.73
C THR A 207 -19.91 3.28 -20.72
N ASP A 208 -19.43 2.87 -21.90
CA ASP A 208 -18.15 2.16 -22.04
C ASP A 208 -16.98 2.91 -21.36
N LEU A 209 -16.94 4.24 -21.51
CA LEU A 209 -15.94 5.08 -20.84
C LEU A 209 -16.08 5.09 -19.31
N SER A 210 -17.31 5.12 -18.78
CA SER A 210 -17.52 5.11 -17.31
C SER A 210 -17.09 3.77 -16.72
N ALA A 211 -17.42 2.65 -17.39
CA ALA A 211 -17.00 1.32 -16.99
C ALA A 211 -15.46 1.19 -17.02
N LEU A 212 -14.81 1.69 -18.08
CA LEU A 212 -13.35 1.75 -18.17
C LEU A 212 -12.73 2.56 -17.02
N ILE A 213 -13.28 3.74 -16.72
CA ILE A 213 -12.76 4.57 -15.63
C ILE A 213 -12.91 3.87 -14.28
N ARG A 214 -14.08 3.26 -13.99
CA ARG A 214 -14.28 2.47 -12.76
C ARG A 214 -13.27 1.35 -12.64
N TYR A 215 -13.03 0.63 -13.74
CA TYR A 215 -12.01 -0.40 -13.80
C TYR A 215 -10.62 0.17 -13.45
N LEU A 216 -10.20 1.26 -14.11
CA LEU A 216 -8.88 1.87 -13.90
C LEU A 216 -8.67 2.41 -12.47
N ILE A 217 -9.68 3.01 -11.85
CA ILE A 217 -9.56 3.58 -10.50
C ILE A 217 -9.61 2.53 -9.38
N THR A 218 -9.98 1.29 -9.69
CA THR A 218 -10.15 0.18 -8.74
C THR A 218 -8.89 -0.69 -8.72
N PRO A 219 -7.98 -0.58 -7.73
CA PRO A 219 -6.68 -1.24 -7.77
C PRO A 219 -6.79 -2.75 -7.83
N THR A 220 -7.74 -3.34 -7.08
CA THR A 220 -7.98 -4.78 -7.12
C THR A 220 -8.40 -5.26 -8.52
N LYS A 221 -8.87 -4.38 -9.43
CA LYS A 221 -9.15 -4.72 -10.84
C LYS A 221 -7.98 -4.37 -11.75
N SER A 222 -7.50 -3.13 -11.69
CA SER A 222 -6.50 -2.61 -12.63
C SER A 222 -5.06 -3.05 -12.32
N GLY A 223 -4.80 -3.61 -11.14
CA GLY A 223 -3.45 -3.96 -10.70
C GLY A 223 -2.63 -2.75 -10.24
N ILE A 224 -3.20 -1.55 -10.23
CA ILE A 224 -2.51 -0.30 -9.92
C ILE A 224 -3.43 0.71 -9.22
N PHE A 225 -2.89 1.49 -8.29
CA PHE A 225 -3.58 2.65 -7.74
C PHE A 225 -3.22 3.92 -8.51
N LEU A 226 -4.14 4.48 -9.29
CA LEU A 226 -3.97 5.81 -9.89
C LEU A 226 -4.52 6.88 -8.93
N SER A 227 -3.66 7.83 -8.56
CA SER A 227 -3.96 8.95 -7.66
C SER A 227 -4.47 10.18 -8.42
N ARG A 228 -4.96 11.18 -7.66
CA ARG A 228 -5.33 12.48 -8.23
C ARG A 228 -4.12 13.23 -8.81
N ALA A 229 -2.95 13.06 -8.20
CA ALA A 229 -1.68 13.57 -8.69
C ALA A 229 -1.29 12.94 -10.03
N ASP A 230 -1.51 11.64 -10.22
CA ASP A 230 -1.26 10.97 -11.50
C ASP A 230 -2.12 11.57 -12.62
N TYR A 231 -3.42 11.75 -12.39
CA TYR A 231 -4.31 12.39 -13.38
C TYR A 231 -3.93 13.84 -13.67
N SER A 232 -3.55 14.59 -12.64
CA SER A 232 -3.09 15.98 -12.80
C SER A 232 -1.78 16.06 -13.59
N MET A 233 -0.86 15.13 -13.36
CA MET A 233 0.40 15.02 -14.10
C MET A 233 0.13 14.69 -15.58
N LEU A 234 -0.72 13.69 -15.86
CA LEU A 234 -1.09 13.31 -17.22
C LEU A 234 -1.74 14.48 -17.98
N ALA A 235 -2.72 15.17 -17.36
CA ALA A 235 -3.33 16.36 -17.95
C ALA A 235 -2.29 17.43 -18.30
N ARG A 236 -1.36 17.73 -17.37
CA ARG A 236 -0.31 18.72 -17.58
C ARG A 236 0.63 18.33 -18.73
N ARG A 237 0.98 17.04 -18.85
CA ARG A 237 1.79 16.53 -19.97
C ARG A 237 1.09 16.67 -21.32
N LEU A 238 -0.24 16.57 -21.35
CA LEU A 238 -1.06 16.78 -22.54
C LEU A 238 -1.31 18.27 -22.84
N GLY A 239 -0.87 19.18 -21.97
CA GLY A 239 -0.96 20.63 -22.19
C GLY A 239 -2.20 21.30 -21.60
N PHE A 240 -2.96 20.62 -20.73
CA PHE A 240 -4.12 21.20 -20.06
C PHE A 240 -4.14 20.92 -18.55
N SER A 241 -5.15 21.46 -17.87
CA SER A 241 -5.38 21.22 -16.44
C SER A 241 -6.80 20.75 -16.21
N ILE A 242 -6.98 19.84 -15.27
CA ILE A 242 -8.30 19.34 -14.86
C ILE A 242 -8.67 19.90 -13.47
N PRO A 243 -9.95 20.21 -13.22
CA PRO A 243 -10.40 20.63 -11.89
C PRO A 243 -10.15 19.55 -10.82
N ILE A 244 -9.83 19.98 -9.59
CA ILE A 244 -9.69 19.07 -8.46
C ILE A 244 -11.07 18.51 -8.10
N ALA A 245 -11.20 17.19 -8.14
CA ALA A 245 -12.40 16.45 -7.77
C ALA A 245 -12.03 15.08 -7.18
N ASP A 246 -13.01 14.19 -7.02
CA ASP A 246 -12.74 12.77 -6.74
C ASP A 246 -12.05 12.09 -7.94
N ARG A 247 -11.48 10.89 -7.70
CA ARG A 247 -10.69 10.17 -8.71
C ARG A 247 -11.48 9.81 -9.97
N PHE A 248 -12.77 9.44 -9.83
CA PHE A 248 -13.61 9.11 -10.97
C PHE A 248 -13.84 10.35 -11.85
N THR A 249 -14.23 11.47 -11.23
CA THR A 249 -14.47 12.74 -11.93
C THR A 249 -13.21 13.25 -12.62
N MET A 250 -12.05 13.18 -11.95
CA MET A 250 -10.78 13.61 -12.54
C MET A 250 -10.36 12.73 -13.73
N ALA A 251 -10.48 11.41 -13.60
CA ALA A 251 -10.21 10.49 -14.70
C ALA A 251 -11.17 10.75 -15.89
N ARG A 252 -12.46 10.93 -15.62
CA ARG A 252 -13.46 11.23 -16.65
C ARG A 252 -13.14 12.52 -17.40
N THR A 253 -12.83 13.58 -16.65
CA THR A 253 -12.48 14.87 -17.23
C THR A 253 -11.20 14.74 -18.07
N LEU A 254 -10.20 13.98 -17.62
CA LEU A 254 -8.97 13.73 -18.38
C LEU A 254 -9.26 13.08 -19.74
N PHE A 255 -10.06 12.01 -19.78
CA PHE A 255 -10.41 11.32 -21.03
C PHE A 255 -11.29 12.19 -21.94
N GLU A 256 -12.32 12.85 -21.39
CA GLU A 256 -13.22 13.71 -22.17
C GLU A 256 -12.47 14.90 -22.77
N THR A 257 -11.60 15.56 -22.00
CA THR A 257 -10.78 16.68 -22.48
C THR A 257 -9.75 16.21 -23.51
N ALA A 258 -9.08 15.06 -23.31
CA ALA A 258 -8.21 14.49 -24.33
C ALA A 258 -8.96 14.18 -25.62
N GLY A 259 -10.21 13.68 -25.54
CA GLY A 259 -11.09 13.49 -26.69
C GLY A 259 -11.44 14.78 -27.43
N GLN A 260 -11.72 15.86 -26.70
CA GLN A 260 -12.01 17.17 -27.28
C GLN A 260 -10.83 17.76 -28.07
N PHE A 261 -9.60 17.44 -27.65
CA PHE A 261 -8.37 17.91 -28.29
C PHE A 261 -7.74 16.89 -29.26
N ASP A 262 -8.40 15.76 -29.54
CA ASP A 262 -7.88 14.68 -30.40
C ASP A 262 -6.55 14.07 -29.89
N GLN A 263 -6.38 14.02 -28.56
CA GLN A 263 -5.17 13.55 -27.86
C GLN A 263 -5.38 12.21 -27.14
N VAL A 264 -6.46 11.46 -27.44
CA VAL A 264 -6.74 10.18 -26.77
C VAL A 264 -5.59 9.18 -26.97
N GLY A 265 -5.03 9.10 -28.18
CA GLY A 265 -3.88 8.24 -28.46
C GLY A 265 -2.63 8.61 -27.64
N GLU A 266 -2.38 9.90 -27.44
CA GLU A 266 -1.28 10.38 -26.59
C GLU A 266 -1.50 10.01 -25.12
N LEU A 267 -2.73 10.20 -24.61
CA LEU A 267 -3.10 9.81 -23.25
C LEU A 267 -2.92 8.29 -23.03
N ILE A 268 -3.41 7.48 -23.97
CA ILE A 268 -3.24 6.02 -23.94
C ILE A 268 -1.76 5.65 -23.94
N GLY A 269 -0.94 6.28 -24.79
CA GLY A 269 0.51 6.09 -24.81
C GLY A 269 1.17 6.39 -23.45
N MET A 270 0.83 7.52 -22.82
CA MET A 270 1.35 7.88 -21.50
C MET A 270 0.91 6.92 -20.39
N LEU A 271 -0.33 6.43 -20.43
CA LEU A 271 -0.82 5.42 -19.49
C LEU A 271 -0.06 4.09 -19.66
N ARG A 272 0.20 3.67 -20.89
CA ARG A 272 0.98 2.45 -21.17
C ARG A 272 2.42 2.55 -20.68
N GLU A 273 3.07 3.70 -20.87
CA GLU A 273 4.41 3.95 -20.30
C GLU A 273 4.40 3.83 -18.76
N LEU A 274 3.37 4.40 -18.11
CA LEU A 274 3.20 4.32 -16.67
C LEU A 274 2.98 2.87 -16.21
N PHE A 275 2.09 2.12 -16.86
CA PHE A 275 1.81 0.72 -16.52
C PHE A 275 3.03 -0.18 -16.76
N ALA A 276 3.78 0.03 -17.84
CA ALA A 276 5.00 -0.72 -18.13
C ALA A 276 6.10 -0.45 -17.07
N THR A 277 6.23 0.80 -16.63
CA THR A 277 7.16 1.19 -15.56
C THR A 277 6.78 0.49 -14.25
N GLU A 278 5.50 0.47 -13.89
CA GLU A 278 5.04 -0.19 -12.68
C GLU A 278 5.17 -1.72 -12.74
N LEU A 279 4.89 -2.35 -13.89
CA LEU A 279 5.16 -3.78 -14.08
C LEU A 279 6.64 -4.11 -13.87
N ALA A 280 7.54 -3.31 -14.43
CA ALA A 280 8.98 -3.51 -14.26
C ALA A 280 9.41 -3.43 -12.79
N GLU A 281 8.81 -2.53 -12.02
CA GLU A 281 9.12 -2.37 -10.59
C GLU A 281 8.55 -3.51 -9.73
N LEU A 282 7.35 -4.02 -10.03
CA LEU A 282 6.80 -5.20 -9.36
C LEU A 282 7.59 -6.47 -9.66
N HIS A 283 8.04 -6.64 -10.91
CA HIS A 283 8.95 -7.73 -11.28
C HIS A 283 10.30 -7.58 -10.56
N ARG A 284 10.88 -6.37 -10.54
CA ARG A 284 12.14 -6.11 -9.83
C ARG A 284 12.06 -6.51 -8.37
N LEU A 285 10.97 -6.19 -7.68
CA LEU A 285 10.76 -6.59 -6.27
C LEU A 285 10.63 -8.11 -6.11
N SER A 286 9.94 -8.78 -7.03
CA SER A 286 9.82 -10.25 -7.03
C SER A 286 11.16 -10.93 -7.33
N ASP A 287 11.97 -10.37 -8.23
CA ASP A 287 13.27 -10.91 -8.64
C ASP A 287 14.33 -10.74 -7.55
N THR A 288 14.34 -9.61 -6.85
CA THR A 288 15.29 -9.37 -5.76
C THR A 288 14.95 -10.13 -4.49
N GLN A 289 13.66 -10.42 -4.26
CA GLN A 289 13.15 -11.11 -3.09
C GLN A 289 12.01 -12.07 -3.50
N PRO A 290 12.33 -13.33 -3.85
CA PRO A 290 11.37 -14.30 -4.41
C PRO A 290 10.11 -14.57 -3.57
N LEU A 291 10.15 -14.29 -2.26
CA LEU A 291 9.00 -14.46 -1.36
C LEU A 291 7.86 -13.49 -1.64
N TRP A 292 8.12 -12.37 -2.34
CA TRP A 292 7.07 -11.48 -2.82
C TRP A 292 6.29 -12.05 -4.00
N GLN A 293 6.88 -12.95 -4.80
CA GLN A 293 6.28 -13.45 -6.03
C GLN A 293 4.82 -13.92 -5.84
N PRO A 294 4.48 -14.82 -4.89
CA PRO A 294 3.08 -15.27 -4.74
C PRO A 294 2.12 -14.15 -4.30
N LEU A 295 2.61 -13.10 -3.65
CA LEU A 295 1.81 -11.95 -3.22
C LEU A 295 1.62 -10.94 -4.36
N LEU A 296 2.63 -10.79 -5.23
CA LEU A 296 2.63 -9.81 -6.33
C LEU A 296 2.07 -10.33 -7.64
N GLU A 297 2.13 -11.64 -7.89
CA GLU A 297 1.65 -12.26 -9.14
C GLU A 297 0.22 -11.84 -9.51
N PRO A 298 -0.77 -11.82 -8.59
CA PRO A 298 -2.12 -11.38 -8.94
C PRO A 298 -2.18 -9.91 -9.41
N TRP A 299 -1.34 -9.04 -8.84
CA TRP A 299 -1.26 -7.63 -9.21
C TRP A 299 -0.58 -7.45 -10.57
N VAL A 300 0.49 -8.20 -10.82
CA VAL A 300 1.21 -8.22 -12.09
C VAL A 300 0.29 -8.66 -13.23
N VAL A 301 -0.46 -9.75 -13.06
CA VAL A 301 -1.41 -10.25 -14.07
C VAL A 301 -2.46 -9.19 -14.40
N ARG A 302 -3.07 -8.56 -13.40
CA ARG A 302 -4.08 -7.52 -13.61
C ARG A 302 -3.54 -6.27 -14.29
N LEU A 303 -2.34 -5.85 -13.92
CA LEU A 303 -1.72 -4.68 -14.54
C LEU A 303 -1.31 -4.99 -15.98
N ALA A 304 -0.86 -6.21 -16.26
CA ALA A 304 -0.61 -6.66 -17.63
C ALA A 304 -1.90 -6.70 -18.47
N ASP A 305 -3.00 -7.19 -17.90
CA ASP A 305 -4.33 -7.19 -18.54
C ASP A 305 -4.80 -5.76 -18.83
N THR A 306 -4.65 -4.86 -17.86
CA THR A 306 -4.97 -3.44 -17.99
C THR A 306 -4.15 -2.77 -19.09
N ASN A 307 -2.86 -3.07 -19.18
CA ASN A 307 -1.99 -2.56 -20.24
C ASN A 307 -2.39 -3.09 -21.64
N ARG A 308 -2.90 -4.33 -21.72
CA ARG A 308 -3.44 -4.90 -22.97
C ARG A 308 -4.75 -4.25 -23.41
N LEU A 309 -5.66 -3.96 -22.46
CA LEU A 309 -6.91 -3.24 -22.77
C LEU A 309 -6.64 -1.88 -23.44
N THR A 310 -5.54 -1.23 -23.08
CA THR A 310 -5.09 0.02 -23.70
C THR A 310 -4.37 -0.15 -25.05
N THR A 311 -4.31 -1.38 -25.60
CA THR A 311 -3.67 -1.70 -26.89
C THR A 311 -4.67 -2.06 -27.99
N GLU A 312 -5.89 -2.47 -27.64
CA GLU A 312 -6.90 -3.00 -28.57
C GLU A 312 -8.02 -2.01 -28.96
N GLN A 313 -7.88 -0.72 -28.61
CA GLN A 313 -8.79 0.37 -28.99
C GLN A 313 -8.08 1.39 -29.88
#